data_AF-A0A0W1LJ93-F1
#
_entry.id   AF-A0A0W1LJ93-F1
#
_cell.length_a   1.000
_cell.length_b   1.000
_cell.length_c   1.000
_cell.angle_alpha   90.00
_cell.angle_beta   90.00
_cell.angle_gamma   90.00
#
_symmetry.space_group_name_H-M   'P 1'
#
loop_
_entity.id
_entity.type
_entity.pdbx_description
1 polymer ?
#
loop_
_entity_poly.entity_id
_entity_poly.type
_entity_poly.pdbx_seq_one_letter_code
_entity_poly.pdbx_strand_id
1 'polypeptide(L)' 'MKRIQFEILFFLSMLFISGIYYYQEGHFKPSGGLIIASLLLVIEIIIYAIESINKKYKKHSKT' A
#
# COMPACT_ATOMS: atom_id res chain seq x y z
N MET A 1 5.82 5.47 17.07
CA MET A 1 6.12 4.34 16.16
C MET A 1 7.53 3.84 16.46
N LYS A 2 7.81 2.54 16.30
CA LYS A 2 9.19 2.03 16.42
C LYS A 2 10.03 2.65 15.29
N ARG A 3 11.27 3.06 15.54
CA ARG A 3 12.16 3.76 14.59
C ARG A 3 12.19 3.11 13.19
N ILE A 4 12.30 1.78 13.15
CA ILE A 4 12.31 0.99 11.91
C ILE A 4 11.00 1.15 11.11
N GLN A 5 9.85 1.21 11.77
CA GLN A 5 8.56 1.39 11.09
C GLN A 5 8.46 2.78 10.46
N PHE A 6 9.03 3.80 11.11
CA PHE A 6 9.09 5.15 10.56
C PHE A 6 10.01 5.20 9.33
N GLU A 7 11.20 4.61 9.41
CA GLU A 7 12.15 4.57 8.30
C GLU A 7 11.58 3.85 7.07
N ILE A 8 10.89 2.71 7.26
CA ILE A 8 10.21 2.00 6.17
C ILE A 8 9.09 2.86 5.57
N LEU A 9 8.28 3.51 6.40
CA LEU A 9 7.19 4.36 5.93
C LEU A 9 7.73 5.58 5.16
N PHE A 10 8.78 6.20 5.66
CA PHE A 10 9.46 7.33 5.03
C PHE A 10 10.06 6.94 3.67
N PHE A 11 10.73 5.78 3.60
CA PHE A 11 11.28 5.25 2.35
C PHE A 11 10.18 4.99 1.32
N LEU A 12 9.10 4.31 1.71
CA LEU A 12 7.97 4.00 0.82
C LEU A 12 7.28 5.27 0.29
N SER A 13 7.10 6.27 1.15
CA SER A 13 6.46 7.53 0.75
C SER A 13 7.32 8.34 -0.21
N MET A 14 8.64 8.41 0.01
CA MET A 14 9.57 9.01 -0.96
C MET A 14 9.54 8.29 -2.30
N LEU A 15 9.58 6.96 -2.29
CA LEU A 15 9.54 6.15 -3.52
C LEU A 15 8.24 6.37 -4.30
N PHE A 16 7.11 6.50 -3.61
CA PHE A 16 5.82 6.81 -4.21
C PHE A 16 5.78 8.21 -4.85
N ILE A 17 6.27 9.23 -4.14
CA ILE A 17 6.33 10.62 -4.65
C ILE A 17 7.23 10.69 -5.88
N SER A 18 8.42 10.06 -5.85
CA SER A 18 9.31 9.98 -7.00
C SER A 18 8.66 9.26 -8.19
N GLY A 19 7.95 8.16 -7.94
CA GLY A 19 7.21 7.45 -8.98
C GLY A 19 6.15 8.34 -9.67
N ILE A 20 5.40 9.14 -8.90
CA ILE A 20 4.43 10.11 -9.43
C ILE A 20 5.14 11.20 -10.25
N TYR A 21 6.23 11.74 -9.72
CA TYR A 21 7.00 12.79 -10.37
C TYR A 21 7.50 12.34 -11.76
N TYR A 22 8.15 11.17 -11.84
CA TYR A 22 8.63 10.62 -13.11
C TYR A 22 7.51 10.18 -14.05
N TYR A 23 6.34 9.81 -13.53
CA TYR A 23 5.14 9.59 -14.34
C TYR A 23 4.66 10.89 -15.01
N GLN A 24 4.62 11.99 -14.26
CA GLN A 24 4.19 13.30 -14.76
C GLN A 24 5.17 13.89 -15.79
N GLU A 25 6.47 13.71 -15.61
CA GLU A 25 7.48 14.13 -16.60
C GLU A 25 7.48 13.25 -17.87
N GLY A 26 6.67 12.17 -17.91
CA GLY A 26 6.58 11.28 -19.05
C GLY A 26 7.77 10.33 -19.22
N HIS A 27 8.73 10.36 -18.29
CA HIS A 27 9.85 9.41 -18.21
C HIS A 27 9.40 8.01 -17.78
N PHE A 28 8.28 7.93 -17.06
CA PHE A 28 7.69 6.68 -16.63
C PHE A 28 6.28 6.51 -17.23
N LYS A 29 6.16 5.66 -18.24
CA LYS A 29 4.87 5.22 -18.79
C LYS A 29 4.62 3.78 -18.33
N PRO A 30 3.88 3.57 -17.22
CA PRO A 30 3.57 2.24 -16.74
C PRO A 30 2.83 1.49 -17.85
N SER A 31 3.29 0.27 -18.12
CA SER A 31 2.58 -0.61 -19.03
C SER A 31 1.19 -0.92 -18.47
N GLY A 32 0.23 -1.25 -19.34
CA GLY A 32 -1.11 -1.67 -18.88
C GLY A 32 -1.03 -2.84 -17.88
N GLY A 33 -0.06 -3.74 -18.04
CA GLY A 33 0.20 -4.83 -17.10
C GLY A 33 0.66 -4.35 -15.71
N LEU A 34 1.54 -3.35 -15.64
CA LEU A 34 1.96 -2.74 -14.37
C LEU A 34 0.78 -2.09 -13.64
N ILE A 35 -0.12 -1.43 -14.37
CA ILE A 35 -1.33 -0.82 -13.80
C ILE A 35 -2.24 -1.90 -13.20
N ILE A 36 -2.52 -2.97 -13.97
CA ILE A 36 -3.38 -4.08 -13.52
C ILE A 36 -2.77 -4.78 -12.30
N ALA A 37 -1.47 -5.09 -12.33
CA ALA A 37 -0.78 -5.74 -11.22
C ALA A 37 -0.82 -4.88 -9.94
N SER A 38 -0.64 -3.57 -10.08
CA SER A 38 -0.75 -2.63 -8.96
C SER A 38 -2.17 -2.61 -8.37
N LEU A 39 -3.18 -2.65 -9.24
CA LEU A 39 -4.59 -2.67 -8.81
C LEU A 39 -4.93 -3.93 -8.02
N LEU A 40 -4.47 -5.10 -8.50
CA LEU A 40 -4.65 -6.38 -7.82
C LEU A 40 -3.98 -6.39 -6.43
N LEU A 41 -2.75 -5.88 -6.34
CA LEU A 41 -2.03 -5.75 -5.07
C LEU A 41 -2.79 -4.87 -4.06
N VAL A 42 -3.33 -3.73 -4.51
CA VAL A 42 -4.12 -2.84 -3.64
C VAL A 42 -5.38 -3.54 -3.13
N ILE A 43 -6.09 -4.26 -4.00
CA ILE A 43 -7.28 -5.03 -3.60
C ILE A 43 -6.93 -6.08 -2.54
N GLU A 44 -5.84 -6.82 -2.73
CA GLU A 44 -5.39 -7.86 -1.80
C GLU A 44 -5.02 -7.28 -0.42
N ILE A 45 -4.33 -6.14 -0.40
CA ILE A 45 -4.00 -5.41 0.84
C ILE A 45 -5.28 -4.96 1.56
N ILE A 46 -6.28 -4.45 0.83
CA ILE A 46 -7.56 -4.02 1.40
C ILE A 46 -8.31 -5.21 2.00
N ILE A 47 -8.38 -6.34 1.29
CA ILE A 47 -9.02 -7.57 1.79
C ILE A 47 -8.35 -8.03 3.08
N TYR A 48 -7.02 -8.08 3.11
CA TYR A 48 -6.25 -8.47 4.30
C TYR A 48 -6.49 -7.51 5.47
N ALA A 49 -6.53 -6.19 5.21
CA ALA A 49 -6.81 -5.18 6.22
C ALA A 49 -8.21 -5.36 6.81
N ILE A 50 -9.23 -5.56 5.97
CA ILE A 50 -10.61 -5.81 6.40
C ILE A 50 -10.69 -7.10 7.23
N GLU A 51 -10.03 -8.17 6.80
CA GLU A 51 -10.03 -9.44 7.55
C GLU A 51 -9.37 -9.30 8.92
N SER A 52 -8.23 -8.60 8.99
CA SER A 52 -7.52 -8.28 10.24
C SER A 52 -8.40 -7.45 11.19
N ILE A 53 -9.06 -6.42 10.66
CA ILE A 53 -10.01 -5.59 11.42
C ILE A 53 -11.17 -6.45 11.93
N ASN A 54 -11.82 -7.23 11.07
CA ASN A 54 -12.93 -8.10 11.45
C ASN A 54 -12.53 -9.12 12.52
N LYS A 55 -11.35 -9.75 12.41
CA LYS A 55 -10.82 -10.65 13.44
C LYS A 55 -10.62 -9.93 14.77
N LYS A 56 -10.09 -8.69 14.74
CA LYS A 56 -9.89 -7.87 15.94
C LYS A 56 -11.22 -7.50 16.62
N TYR A 57 -12.22 -7.07 15.85
CA TYR A 57 -13.55 -6.74 16.37
C TYR A 57 -14.28 -7.97 16.92
N LYS A 58 -14.26 -9.11 16.21
CA LYS A 58 -14.91 -10.35 16.65
C LYS A 58 -14.28 -10.95 17.90
N LYS A 59 -12.99 -10.69 18.14
CA LYS A 59 -12.29 -11.06 19.39
C LYS A 59 -12.72 -10.18 20.57
N HIS A 60 -13.05 -8.91 20.32
CA HIS A 60 -13.49 -7.96 21.35
C HIS A 60 -14.96 -8.13 21.74
N SER A 61 -15.82 -8.64 20.84
CA SER A 61 -17.24 -8.87 21.15
C SER A 61 -17.52 -10.20 21.90
N LYS A 62 -16.48 -11.00 22.19
CA LYS A 62 -16.58 -12.30 22.89
C LYS A 62 -16.02 -12.26 24.32
N THR A 63 -15.48 -11.11 24.72
CA THR A 63 -15.14 -10.76 26.10
C THR A 63 -16.23 -9.85 26.64
#